data_AF-A0A7K2JA32-F1
#
_entry.id   AF-A0A7K2JA32-F1
#
_cell.length_a   1.000
_cell.length_b   1.000
_cell.length_c   1.000
_cell.angle_alpha   90.00
_cell.angle_beta   90.00
_cell.angle_gamma   90.00
#
_symmetry.space_group_name_H-M   'P 1'
#
loop_
_entity.id
_entity.type
_entity.pdbx_description
1 polymer ?
#
loop_
_entity_poly.entity_id
_entity_poly.type
_entity_poly.pdbx_seq_one_letter_code
_entity_poly.pdbx_strand_id
1 'polypeptide(L)' 'MRAREALTAGYFSRVPTQEAAARRLGLPYGTYRRHVRQGLDLLCDALWQRELYGER' A
#
# COMPACT_ATOMS: atom_id res chain seq x y z
N MET A 1 2.06 -3.29 -11.27
CA MET A 1 2.30 -2.31 -10.20
C MET A 1 2.70 -3.06 -8.93
N ARG A 2 3.72 -2.61 -8.21
CA ARG A 2 4.21 -3.30 -7.00
C ARG A 2 3.43 -2.83 -5.77
N ALA A 3 3.23 -3.71 -4.78
CA ALA A 3 2.49 -3.43 -3.55
C ALA A 3 2.94 -2.12 -2.85
N ARG A 4 4.26 -1.85 -2.86
CA ARG A 4 4.83 -0.59 -2.35
C ARG A 4 4.29 0.65 -3.05
N GLU A 5 4.20 0.64 -4.38
CA GLU A 5 3.71 1.79 -5.16
C GLU A 5 2.24 2.09 -4.84
N ALA A 6 1.44 1.05 -4.58
CA ALA A 6 0.04 1.19 -4.18
C ALA A 6 -0.09 1.90 -2.85
N LEU A 7 0.67 1.46 -1.86
CA LEU A 7 0.69 2.09 -0.55
C LEU A 7 1.18 3.53 -0.63
N THR A 8 2.26 3.79 -1.38
CA THR A 8 2.78 5.16 -1.58
C THR A 8 1.73 6.08 -2.18
N ALA A 9 1.00 5.62 -3.19
CA ALA A 9 -0.03 6.42 -3.83
C ALA A 9 -1.25 6.65 -2.93
N GLY A 10 -1.68 5.66 -2.13
CA GLY A 10 -2.90 5.75 -1.33
C GLY A 10 -2.75 6.34 0.06
N TYR A 11 -1.61 6.14 0.72
CA TYR A 11 -1.40 6.50 2.13
C TYR A 11 -0.36 7.62 2.31
N PHE A 12 0.59 7.74 1.38
CA PHE A 12 1.70 8.69 1.51
C PHE A 12 1.64 9.85 0.51
N SER A 13 0.73 9.79 -0.46
CA SER A 13 0.48 10.88 -1.39
C SER A 13 -0.74 11.67 -0.94
N ARG A 14 -0.76 13.00 -1.17
CA ARG A 14 -1.90 13.89 -0.87
C ARG A 14 -3.05 13.72 -1.86
N VAL A 15 -3.45 12.50 -2.18
CA VAL A 15 -4.64 12.23 -2.99
C VAL A 15 -5.85 12.09 -2.07
N PRO A 16 -7.02 12.62 -2.46
CA PRO A 16 -8.18 12.68 -1.57
C PRO A 16 -8.89 11.32 -1.41
N THR A 17 -8.70 10.39 -2.35
CA THR A 17 -9.33 9.06 -2.32
C THR A 17 -8.44 7.97 -2.91
N GLN A 18 -8.76 6.72 -2.57
CA GLN A 18 -8.08 5.53 -3.10
C GLN A 18 -8.34 5.36 -4.61
N GLU A 19 -9.52 5.73 -5.11
CA GLU A 19 -9.82 5.77 -6.54
C GLU A 19 -8.99 6.84 -7.26
N ALA A 20 -8.72 7.99 -6.63
CA ALA A 20 -7.82 9.00 -7.18
C ALA A 20 -6.37 8.50 -7.23
N ALA A 21 -5.92 7.75 -6.22
CA ALA A 21 -4.64 7.05 -6.25
C ALA A 21 -4.56 6.07 -7.43
N ALA A 22 -5.58 5.23 -7.62
CA ALA A 22 -5.64 4.26 -8.71
C ALA A 22 -5.57 4.95 -10.09
N ARG A 23 -6.32 6.04 -10.29
CA ARG A 23 -6.27 6.84 -11.52
C ARG A 23 -4.89 7.44 -11.78
N ARG A 24 -4.21 7.96 -10.75
CA ARG A 24 -2.85 8.50 -10.88
C ARG A 24 -1.84 7.45 -11.33
N LEU A 25 -2.09 6.18 -11.00
CA LEU A 25 -1.25 5.04 -11.33
C LEU A 25 -1.67 4.36 -12.64
N GLY A 26 -2.72 4.85 -13.32
CA GLY A 26 -3.23 4.26 -14.55
C GLY A 26 -3.85 2.87 -14.36
N LEU A 27 -4.40 2.58 -13.17
CA LEU A 27 -4.92 1.25 -12.83
C LEU A 27 -6.45 1.25 -12.68
N PRO A 28 -7.12 0.17 -13.11
CA PRO A 28 -8.47 -0.13 -12.65
C PRO A 28 -8.50 -0.21 -11.12
N TYR A 29 -9.56 0.31 -10.51
CA TYR A 29 -9.64 0.39 -9.05
C TYR A 29 -9.59 -0.98 -8.36
N GLY A 30 -10.21 -2.01 -8.94
CA GLY A 30 -10.14 -3.38 -8.43
C GLY A 30 -8.71 -3.93 -8.39
N THR A 31 -7.91 -3.66 -9.43
CA THR A 31 -6.49 -4.06 -9.51
C THR A 31 -5.66 -3.31 -8.45
N TYR A 32 -5.87 -2.01 -8.33
CA TYR A 32 -5.25 -1.19 -7.29
C TYR A 32 -5.54 -1.72 -5.89
N ARG A 33 -6.81 -2.01 -5.58
CA ARG A 33 -7.21 -2.55 -4.26
C ARG A 33 -6.53 -3.87 -3.93
N ARG A 34 -6.32 -4.75 -4.91
CA ARG A 34 -5.57 -6.02 -4.69
C ARG A 34 -4.12 -5.74 -4.28
N HIS A 35 -3.45 -4.79 -4.93
CA HIS A 35 -2.10 -4.40 -4.57
C HIS A 35 -2.01 -3.69 -3.20
N VAL A 36 -3.00 -2.87 -2.85
CA VAL A 36 -3.09 -2.28 -1.50
C VAL A 36 -3.20 -3.37 -0.45
N ARG A 37 -4.11 -4.35 -0.62
CA ARG A 37 -4.27 -5.46 0.33
C ARG A 37 -2.96 -6.21 0.52
N GLN A 38 -2.33 -6.64 -0.57
CA GLN A 38 -1.04 -7.33 -0.52
C GLN A 38 0.03 -6.48 0.19
N GLY A 39 0.06 -5.17 -0.05
CA GLY A 39 0.99 -4.26 0.60
C GLY A 39 0.76 -4.15 2.09
N LEU A 40 -0.51 -4.04 2.52
CA LEU A 40 -0.86 -4.00 3.93
C LEU A 40 -0.50 -5.29 4.64
N ASP A 41 -0.77 -6.45 4.04
CA ASP A 41 -0.39 -7.75 4.61
C ASP A 41 1.13 -7.81 4.86
N LEU A 42 1.94 -7.47 3.86
CA LEU A 42 3.41 -7.44 3.98
C LEU A 42 3.92 -6.40 4.99
N LEU A 43 3.30 -5.22 5.04
CA LEU A 43 3.70 -4.14 5.96
C LEU A 43 3.36 -4.51 7.40
N CYS A 44 2.16 -5.04 7.64
CA CYS A 44 1.72 -5.51 8.95
C CYS A 44 2.66 -6.61 9.46
N ASP A 45 2.99 -7.60 8.63
CA ASP A 45 3.93 -8.65 9.01
C ASP A 45 5.31 -8.08 9.38
N ALA A 46 5.85 -7.17 8.56
CA ALA A 46 7.15 -6.56 8.82
C ALA A 46 7.16 -5.70 10.10
N LEU A 47 6.10 -4.94 10.35
CA LEU A 47 5.95 -4.15 11.58
C LEU A 47 5.80 -5.06 12.80
N TRP A 48 5.07 -6.16 12.66
CA TRP A 48 4.91 -7.14 13.73
C TRP A 48 6.24 -7.81 14.09
N GLN A 49 7.05 -8.19 13.09
CA GLN A 49 8.40 -8.71 13.35
C GLN A 49 9.29 -7.70 14.07
N ARG A 50 9.20 -6.40 13.72
CA ARG A 50 9.93 -5.33 14.42
C ARG A 50 9.46 -5.15 15.86
N GLU A 51 8.16 -5.24 16.12
CA GLU A 51 7.60 -5.16 17.48
C GLU A 51 8.14 -6.31 18.36
N LEU A 52 8.16 -7.53 17.83
CA LEU A 52 8.60 -8.72 18.58
C LEU A 52 10.10 -8.80 18.82
N TYR A 53 10.92 -8.33 17.86
CA TYR A 53 12.36 -8.55 17.88
C TYR A 53 13.19 -7.26 18.00
N GLY A 54 12.54 -6.10 18.06
CA GLY A 54 13.17 -4.78 18.04
C GLY A 54 13.58 -4.31 16.64
N GLU A 55 13.97 -3.05 16.53
CA GLU A 55 14.65 -2.55 15.33
C GLU A 55 16.06 -3.14 15.30
N ARG A 56 16.36 -3.94 14.27
CA ARG A 56 17.74 -4.40 14.01
C ARG A 56 18.64 -3.23 13.63
#